data_AF-A0A2E1ESR7-F1
#
_entry.id   AF-A0A2E1ESR7-F1
#
_cell.length_a   1.000
_cell.length_b   1.000
_cell.length_c   1.000
_cell.angle_alpha   90.00
_cell.angle_beta   90.00
_cell.angle_gamma   90.00
#
_symmetry.space_group_name_H-M   'P 1'
#
loop_
_entity.id
_entity.type
_entity.pdbx_description
1 polymer ?
#
loop_
_entity_poly.entity_id
_entity_poly.type
_entity_poly.pdbx_seq_one_letter_code
_entity_poly.pdbx_strand_id
1 'polypeptide(L)' 'MVLLEDGSTVNPLALVDDDPDNHVLACLAEDSPAQSVVIHAGLFYDPGDIANSATLAEVTDG' A
#
# COMPACT_ATOMS: atom_id res chain seq x y z
N MET A 1 1.43 0.46 5.65
CA MET A 1 0.53 0.13 6.78
C MET A 1 -0.89 0.15 6.26
N VAL A 2 -1.73 -0.79 6.67
CA VAL A 2 -3.12 -0.92 6.19
C VAL A 2 -4.08 -0.84 7.37
N LEU A 3 -5.10 0.00 7.25
CA LEU A 3 -6.25 0.05 8.16
C LEU A 3 -7.31 -0.92 7.66
N LEU A 4 -7.77 -1.82 8.53
CA LEU A 4 -8.83 -2.78 8.23
C LEU A 4 -10.18 -2.30 8.75
N GLU A 5 -11.25 -2.91 8.25
CA GLU A 5 -12.62 -2.54 8.61
C GLU A 5 -12.95 -2.73 10.09
N ASP A 6 -12.31 -3.69 10.75
CA ASP A 6 -12.44 -3.91 12.20
C ASP A 6 -11.71 -2.85 13.06
N GLY A 7 -11.09 -1.86 12.42
CA GLY A 7 -10.33 -0.80 13.05
C GLY A 7 -8.90 -1.18 13.45
N SER A 8 -8.47 -2.43 13.17
CA SER A 8 -7.10 -2.84 13.38
C SER A 8 -6.17 -2.28 12.29
N THR A 9 -4.89 -2.19 12.62
CA THR A 9 -3.87 -1.69 11.73
C THR A 9 -2.76 -2.73 11.60
N VAL A 10 -2.44 -3.10 10.36
CA VAL A 10 -1.49 -4.18 10.07
C VAL A 10 -0.39 -3.73 9.12
N ASN A 11 0.74 -4.45 9.19
CA ASN A 11 1.79 -4.34 8.18
C ASN A 11 1.56 -5.44 7.13
N PRO A 12 1.62 -5.11 5.83
CA PRO A 12 1.55 -6.11 4.78
C PRO A 12 2.65 -7.16 4.92
N LEU A 13 2.32 -8.41 4.56
CA LEU A 13 3.29 -9.50 4.47
C LEU A 13 4.29 -9.26 3.35
N ALA A 14 3.80 -8.69 2.25
CA ALA A 14 4.59 -8.31 1.10
C ALA A 14 4.02 -7.03 0.49
N LEU A 15 4.92 -6.24 -0.07
CA LEU A 15 4.66 -5.07 -0.86
C LEU A 15 5.39 -5.25 -2.19
N VAL A 16 4.65 -5.24 -3.29
CA VAL A 16 5.20 -5.46 -4.63
C VAL A 16 4.79 -4.29 -5.51
N ASP A 17 5.74 -3.77 -6.28
CA ASP A 17 5.50 -2.81 -7.35
C ASP A 17 5.33 -3.59 -8.65
N ASP A 18 4.15 -3.54 -9.28
CA ASP A 18 3.80 -4.42 -10.40
C ASP A 18 4.17 -3.82 -11.78
N ASP A 19 4.52 -2.53 -11.90
CA ASP A 19 4.69 -1.89 -13.22
C ASP A 19 5.37 -0.49 -13.19
N PRO A 20 5.78 0.10 -14.35
CA PRO A 20 6.38 1.45 -14.43
C PRO A 20 5.44 2.61 -14.07
N ASP A 21 4.20 2.31 -13.66
CA ASP A 21 3.12 3.27 -13.44
C ASP A 21 2.79 3.46 -11.93
N ASN A 22 3.61 2.90 -11.02
CA ASN A 22 3.51 3.00 -9.55
C ASN A 22 2.29 2.29 -8.91
N HIS A 23 1.90 1.11 -9.41
CA HIS A 23 0.93 0.28 -8.70
C HIS A 23 1.59 -0.58 -7.63
N VAL A 24 1.14 -0.40 -6.39
CA VAL A 24 1.61 -1.19 -5.26
C VAL A 24 0.56 -2.22 -4.85
N LEU A 25 0.94 -3.48 -4.92
CA LEU A 25 0.17 -4.61 -4.39
C LEU A 25 0.60 -4.89 -2.95
N ALA A 26 -0.38 -4.93 -2.04
CA ALA A 26 -0.17 -5.28 -0.64
C ALA A 26 -0.82 -6.64 -0.33
N CYS A 27 -0.02 -7.62 0.10
CA CYS A 27 -0.53 -8.92 0.54
C CYS A 27 -0.82 -8.89 2.04
N LEU A 28 -2.04 -9.26 2.43
CA LEU A 28 -2.51 -9.33 3.81
C LEU A 28 -2.85 -10.79 4.15
N ALA A 29 -2.59 -11.21 5.39
CA ALA A 29 -3.08 -12.49 5.93
C ALA A 29 -4.43 -12.36 6.66
N GLU A 30 -4.97 -11.15 6.71
CA GLU A 30 -6.16 -10.85 7.48
C GLU A 30 -7.42 -11.03 6.64
N ASP A 31 -8.46 -11.58 7.26
CA ASP A 31 -9.77 -11.78 6.63
C ASP A 31 -10.60 -10.48 6.60
N SER A 32 -10.31 -9.52 7.49
CA SER A 32 -10.98 -8.23 7.54
C SER A 32 -10.61 -7.39 6.31
N PRO A 33 -11.59 -6.83 5.58
CA PRO A 33 -11.32 -6.00 4.40
C PRO A 33 -10.45 -4.78 4.73
N ALA A 34 -9.56 -4.41 3.80
CA ALA A 34 -8.79 -3.19 3.90
C ALA A 34 -9.68 -1.96 3.59
N GLN A 35 -9.59 -0.92 4.41
CA GLN A 35 -10.26 0.36 4.18
C GLN A 35 -9.31 1.40 3.60
N SER A 36 -8.06 1.45 4.08
CA SER A 36 -7.09 2.40 3.56
C SER A 36 -5.66 1.91 3.71
N VAL A 37 -4.78 2.39 2.84
CA VAL A 37 -3.36 2.09 2.85
C VAL A 37 -2.55 3.38 2.97
N VAL A 38 -1.53 3.31 3.82
CA VAL A 38 -0.49 4.34 3.94
C VAL A 38 0.84 3.76 3.50
N ILE A 39 1.43 4.41 2.51
CA ILE A 39 2.76 4.11 1.98
C ILE A 39 3.68 5.26 2.39
N HIS A 40 4.75 4.93 3.12
CA HIS A 40 5.76 5.93 3.49
C HIS A 40 6.68 6.23 2.30
N ALA A 41 7.20 7.45 2.26
CA ALA A 41 8.17 7.85 1.25
C ALA A 41 9.43 6.95 1.29
N GLY A 42 10.06 6.75 0.13
CA GLY A 42 11.30 5.97 0.02
C GLY A 42 11.15 4.45 0.07
N LEU A 43 9.91 3.93 -0.01
CA LEU A 43 9.67 2.50 -0.21
C LEU A 43 9.68 2.10 -1.70
N PHE A 44 9.35 3.04 -2.59
CA PHE A 44 9.25 2.84 -4.03
C PHE A 44 9.90 4.00 -4.78
N TYR A 45 10.41 3.72 -5.97
CA TYR A 45 11.26 4.63 -6.73
C TYR A 45 10.89 4.61 -8.22
N ASP A 46 10.68 5.79 -8.78
CA ASP A 46 10.54 6.00 -10.22
C ASP A 46 11.88 5.74 -10.95
N PRO A 47 11.86 5.49 -12.28
CA PRO A 47 13.07 5.42 -13.09
C PRO A 47 14.00 6.61 -12.85
N GLY A 48 15.26 6.32 -12.51
CA GLY A 48 16.23 7.34 -12.08
C GLY A 48 16.42 7.42 -10.56
N ASP A 49 15.89 6.47 -9.80
CA ASP A 49 16.07 6.34 -8.34
C ASP A 49 15.47 7.53 -7.57
N ILE A 50 14.32 8.02 -8.05
CA ILE A 50 13.59 9.13 -7.43
C ILE A 50 12.52 8.53 -6.52
N ALA A 51 12.66 8.76 -5.22
CA ALA A 51 11.72 8.22 -4.24
C ALA A 51 10.31 8.80 -4.41
N ASN A 52 9.32 7.92 -4.38
CA ASN A 52 7.92 8.30 -4.34
C ASN A 52 7.60 9.03 -3.02
N SER A 53 6.71 10.02 -3.08
CA SER A 53 6.20 10.70 -1.89
C SER A 53 5.36 9.76 -1.04
N ALA A 54 5.16 10.12 0.24
CA ALA A 54 4.23 9.37 1.08
C ALA A 54 2.80 9.53 0.54
N THR A 55 2.07 8.42 0.47
CA THR A 55 0.72 8.37 -0.11
C THR A 55 -0.24 7.71 0.87
N LEU A 56 -1.43 8.27 0.97
CA LEU A 56 -2.58 7.65 1.62
C LEU A 56 -3.66 7.46 0.56
N ALA A 57 -4.18 6.24 0.46
CA ALA A 57 -5.25 5.91 -0.46
C ALA A 57 -6.35 5.13 0.28
N GLU A 58 -7.59 5.54 0.05
CA GLU A 58 -8.78 4.78 0.48
C GLU A 58 -9.02 3.65 -0.52
N VAL A 59 -9.40 2.49 -0.01
CA VAL A 59 -9.83 1.35 -0.81
C VAL A 59 -11.28 1.62 -1.22
N THR A 60 -11.50 1.82 -2.52
CA THR A 60 -12.85 1.95 -3.07
C THR A 60 -13.30 0.61 -3.62
N ASP A 61 -14.51 0.16 -3.29
CA ASP A 61 -15.13 -0.98 -3.95
C ASP A 61 -15.23 -0.71 -5.47
N GLY A 62 -14.76 -1.67 -6.27
CA GLY A 62 -14.81 -1.63 -7.73
C GLY A 62 -16.16 -2.06 -8.32
#